data_AF-A0A8J1KWG0-F1
#
_entry.id   AF-A0A8J1KWG0-F1
#
_cell.length_a   1.000
_cell.length_b   1.000
_cell.length_c   1.000
_cell.angle_alpha   90.00
_cell.angle_beta   90.00
_cell.angle_gamma   90.00
#
_symmetry.space_group_name_H-M   'P 1'
#
loop_
_entity.id
_entity.type
_entity.pdbx_description
1 polymer ?
#
loop_
_entity_poly.entity_id
_entity_poly.type
_entity_poly.pdbx_seq_one_letter_code
_entity_poly.pdbx_strand_id
1 'polypeptide(L)'
;MKISRTWSLLVALGFIVAVSGQIPVSELSDLQKKAMSLVTEHFYEKYNPTYNFTTTVLEASQEDLFRGIFVRLHIEKQQSNCRRNDPTAVKCRPRRKKFSCLSCFLFEYYSHNVVSKFIHCAQNPGLTSDWEIQCRRVNEKAPEQLPGGYSVMLRSSSELRRPSGTKEQRNLEAQ
;
A
#
# COMPACT_ATOMS: atom_id res chain seq x y z
N MET A 1 47.46 -40.27 -35.61
CA MET A 1 46.48 -40.61 -34.55
C MET A 1 46.00 -39.32 -33.91
N LYS A 2 44.69 -39.07 -33.95
CA LYS A 2 44.03 -37.83 -33.51
C LYS A 2 44.01 -37.78 -31.97
N ILE A 3 44.56 -36.74 -31.36
CA ILE A 3 44.40 -36.45 -29.94
C ILE A 3 43.33 -35.36 -29.83
N SER A 4 42.11 -35.82 -29.68
CA SER A 4 40.94 -35.06 -29.26
C SER A 4 41.03 -34.81 -27.75
N ARG A 5 41.05 -33.54 -27.33
CA ARG A 5 40.82 -33.17 -25.92
C ARG A 5 39.93 -31.92 -25.86
N THR A 6 38.64 -32.20 -25.93
CA THR A 6 37.53 -31.36 -25.47
C THR A 6 37.82 -30.77 -24.09
N TRP A 7 37.93 -29.44 -24.01
CA TRP A 7 37.98 -28.73 -22.72
C TRP A 7 36.55 -28.35 -22.32
N SER A 8 36.04 -29.04 -21.29
CA SER A 8 34.70 -28.88 -20.74
C SER A 8 34.41 -27.43 -20.34
N LEU A 9 33.36 -26.86 -20.91
CA LEU A 9 32.67 -25.69 -20.38
C LEU A 9 31.94 -26.11 -19.09
N LEU A 10 32.52 -25.81 -17.93
CA LEU A 10 31.80 -25.84 -16.66
C LEU A 10 30.88 -24.62 -16.61
N VAL A 11 29.66 -24.78 -17.12
CA VAL A 11 28.58 -23.82 -16.90
C VAL A 11 28.11 -24.01 -15.46
N ALA A 12 28.52 -23.10 -14.57
CA ALA A 12 27.94 -22.99 -13.24
C ALA A 12 26.50 -22.47 -13.39
N LEU A 13 25.52 -23.36 -13.47
CA LEU A 13 24.12 -23.00 -13.28
C LEU A 13 23.92 -22.63 -11.81
N GLY A 14 23.96 -21.33 -11.52
CA GLY A 14 23.42 -20.79 -10.28
C GLY A 14 21.91 -21.03 -10.26
N PHE A 15 21.46 -22.00 -9.47
CA PHE A 15 20.06 -22.13 -9.11
C PHE A 15 19.67 -20.95 -8.23
N ILE A 16 19.15 -19.88 -8.83
CA ILE A 16 18.39 -18.88 -8.07
C ILE A 16 17.06 -19.56 -7.72
N VAL A 17 17.01 -20.17 -6.55
CA VAL A 17 15.75 -20.58 -5.96
C VAL A 17 15.03 -19.30 -5.58
N ALA A 18 14.09 -18.87 -6.41
CA ALA A 18 13.13 -17.85 -6.02
C ALA A 18 12.31 -18.43 -4.86
N VAL A 19 12.72 -18.14 -3.63
CA VAL A 19 11.91 -18.40 -2.45
C VAL A 19 10.74 -17.43 -2.55
N SER A 20 9.61 -17.89 -3.07
CA SER A 20 8.32 -17.22 -2.89
C SER A 20 7.97 -17.30 -1.40
N GLY A 21 8.58 -16.41 -0.62
CA GLY A 21 8.56 -16.42 0.83
C GLY A 21 7.22 -15.93 1.32
N GLN A 22 6.49 -16.81 2.02
CA GLN A 22 5.37 -16.37 2.85
C GLN A 22 5.95 -15.59 4.04
N ILE A 23 5.42 -14.40 4.30
CA ILE A 23 5.88 -13.59 5.42
C ILE A 23 5.16 -14.09 6.68
N PRO A 24 5.87 -14.56 7.71
CA PRO A 24 5.23 -14.96 8.95
C PRO A 24 4.64 -13.73 9.65
N VAL A 25 3.45 -13.87 10.23
CA VAL A 25 2.73 -12.78 10.91
C VAL A 25 3.55 -12.14 12.04
N SER A 26 4.48 -12.89 12.63
CA SER A 26 5.40 -12.39 13.66
C SER A 26 6.35 -11.29 13.15
N GLU A 27 6.73 -11.34 11.87
CA GLU A 27 7.64 -10.39 11.23
C GLU A 27 6.95 -9.10 10.78
N LEU A 28 5.61 -9.05 10.82
CA LEU A 28 4.87 -7.83 10.49
C LEU A 28 5.08 -6.73 11.54
N SER A 29 5.17 -5.49 11.09
CA SER A 29 5.12 -4.31 11.95
C SER A 29 3.76 -4.19 12.67
N ASP A 30 3.68 -3.39 13.72
CA ASP A 30 2.42 -3.19 14.45
C ASP A 30 1.32 -2.58 13.56
N LEU A 31 1.69 -1.68 12.65
CA LEU A 31 0.75 -1.10 11.67
C LEU A 31 0.31 -2.13 10.63
N GLN A 32 1.21 -3.01 10.18
CA GLN A 32 0.84 -4.12 9.30
C GLN A 32 -0.08 -5.12 10.00
N LYS A 33 0.17 -5.44 11.27
CA LYS A 33 -0.73 -6.28 12.10
C LYS A 33 -2.10 -5.62 12.27
N LYS A 34 -2.15 -4.30 12.53
CA LYS A 34 -3.38 -3.51 12.59
C LYS A 34 -4.14 -3.55 11.26
N ALA A 35 -3.46 -3.29 10.14
CA ALA A 35 -4.03 -3.38 8.81
C ALA A 35 -4.59 -4.79 8.52
N MET A 36 -3.84 -5.85 8.86
CA MET A 36 -4.29 -7.24 8.70
C MET A 36 -5.55 -7.55 9.53
N SER A 37 -5.66 -7.00 10.74
CA SER A 37 -6.86 -7.09 11.57
C SER A 37 -8.07 -6.44 10.88
N LEU A 38 -7.91 -5.22 10.37
CA LEU A 38 -8.95 -4.48 9.64
C LEU A 38 -9.41 -5.21 8.36
N VAL A 39 -8.49 -5.83 7.63
CA VAL A 39 -8.84 -6.66 6.46
C VAL A 39 -9.63 -7.90 6.89
N THR A 40 -9.27 -8.49 8.02
CA THR A 40 -9.95 -9.66 8.57
C THR A 40 -11.38 -9.30 8.98
N GLU A 41 -11.56 -8.22 9.72
CA GLU A 41 -12.88 -7.67 10.07
C GLU A 41 -13.73 -7.43 8.82
N HIS A 42 -13.21 -6.65 7.85
CA HIS A 42 -13.92 -6.36 6.60
C HIS A 42 -14.34 -7.63 5.84
N PHE A 43 -13.47 -8.65 5.81
CA PHE A 43 -13.78 -9.92 5.17
C PHE A 43 -14.93 -10.65 5.87
N TYR A 44 -14.90 -10.74 7.20
CA TYR A 44 -15.96 -11.42 7.95
C TYR A 44 -17.29 -10.68 7.92
N GLU A 45 -17.28 -9.35 7.90
CA GLU A 45 -18.47 -8.52 7.71
C GLU A 45 -19.07 -8.73 6.32
N LYS A 46 -18.23 -8.64 5.27
CA LYS A 46 -18.69 -8.67 3.88
C LYS A 46 -19.17 -10.04 3.42
N TYR A 47 -18.45 -11.10 3.77
CA TYR A 47 -18.74 -12.46 3.27
C TYR A 47 -19.49 -13.34 4.26
N ASN A 48 -19.58 -12.92 5.53
CA ASN A 48 -20.20 -13.66 6.63
C ASN A 48 -19.95 -15.19 6.57
N PRO A 49 -18.67 -15.63 6.54
CA PRO A 49 -18.38 -17.04 6.31
C PRO A 49 -18.78 -17.91 7.50
N THR A 50 -19.37 -19.07 7.21
CA THR A 50 -19.69 -20.10 8.22
C THR A 50 -18.45 -20.79 8.79
N TYR A 51 -17.37 -20.81 8.01
CA TYR A 51 -16.11 -21.49 8.34
C TYR A 51 -15.02 -20.48 8.69
N ASN A 52 -14.04 -20.93 9.47
CA ASN A 52 -12.83 -20.17 9.75
C ASN A 52 -11.91 -20.13 8.53
N PHE A 53 -11.20 -19.02 8.39
CA PHE A 53 -10.17 -18.82 7.37
C PHE A 53 -8.81 -18.57 8.03
N THR A 54 -7.78 -19.30 7.58
CA THR A 54 -6.39 -19.01 7.90
C THR A 54 -5.87 -17.92 6.97
N THR A 55 -4.97 -17.07 7.46
CA THR A 55 -4.41 -15.95 6.68
C THR A 55 -2.93 -16.21 6.43
N THR A 56 -2.51 -16.07 5.19
CA THR A 56 -1.10 -16.12 4.75
C THR A 56 -0.75 -14.77 4.15
N VAL A 57 0.38 -14.19 4.54
CA VAL A 57 0.86 -12.93 3.96
C VAL A 57 1.76 -13.26 2.77
N LEU A 58 1.37 -12.78 1.60
CA LEU A 58 2.13 -12.95 0.37
C LEU A 58 3.08 -11.77 0.19
N GLU A 59 2.62 -10.55 0.45
CA GLU A 59 3.42 -9.33 0.41
C GLU A 59 2.98 -8.37 1.51
N ALA A 60 3.93 -7.66 2.09
CA ALA A 60 3.69 -6.58 3.03
C ALA A 60 4.72 -5.47 2.82
N SER A 61 4.25 -4.24 2.69
CA SER A 61 5.12 -3.06 2.66
C SER A 61 4.57 -1.96 3.56
N GLN A 62 5.48 -1.14 4.06
CA GLN A 62 5.19 0.05 4.84
C GLN A 62 6.11 1.17 4.36
N GLU A 63 5.54 2.34 4.11
CA GLU A 63 6.24 3.51 3.60
C GLU A 63 5.85 4.74 4.43
N ASP A 64 6.84 5.42 4.99
CA ASP A 64 6.65 6.71 5.66
C ASP A 64 6.58 7.82 4.60
N LEU A 65 5.44 8.50 4.49
CA LEU A 65 5.18 9.58 3.53
C LEU A 65 4.90 10.87 4.27
N PHE A 66 5.14 12.05 3.68
CA PHE A 66 4.85 13.33 4.37
C PHE A 66 3.41 13.46 4.92
N ARG A 67 2.46 12.76 4.32
CA ARG A 67 1.02 12.74 4.65
C ARG A 67 0.60 11.67 5.67
N GLY A 68 1.49 10.77 6.06
CA GLY A 68 1.16 9.64 6.92
C GLY A 68 1.97 8.39 6.58
N ILE A 69 1.59 7.28 7.20
CA ILE A 69 2.24 5.99 7.00
C ILE A 69 1.38 5.15 6.08
N PHE A 70 1.89 4.84 4.89
CA PHE A 70 1.20 4.01 3.93
C PHE A 70 1.56 2.53 4.16
N VAL A 71 0.54 1.68 4.21
CA VAL A 71 0.70 0.23 4.40
C VAL A 71 -0.03 -0.51 3.30
N ARG A 72 0.66 -1.40 2.59
CA ARG A 72 0.09 -2.30 1.58
C ARG A 72 0.27 -3.74 2.03
N LEU A 73 -0.81 -4.51 1.98
CA LEU A 73 -0.80 -5.94 2.26
C LEU A 73 -1.47 -6.70 1.12
N HIS A 74 -0.78 -7.73 0.62
CA HIS A 74 -1.37 -8.79 -0.20
C HIS A 74 -1.42 -10.06 0.63
N ILE A 75 -2.64 -10.50 0.97
CA ILE A 75 -2.84 -11.69 1.80
C ILE A 75 -3.73 -12.70 1.08
N GLU A 76 -3.51 -13.98 1.38
CA GLU A 76 -4.40 -15.06 1.01
C GLU A 76 -5.18 -15.52 2.24
N LYS A 77 -6.51 -15.61 2.12
CA LYS A 77 -7.37 -16.25 3.11
C LYS A 77 -7.79 -17.62 2.62
N GLN A 78 -7.33 -18.67 3.28
CA GLN A 78 -7.67 -20.05 2.95
C GLN A 78 -8.73 -20.59 3.92
N GLN A 79 -9.84 -21.09 3.38
CA GLN A 79 -10.90 -21.69 4.19
C GLN A 79 -10.35 -22.92 4.93
N SER A 80 -10.80 -23.13 6.17
CA SER A 80 -10.57 -24.36 6.93
C SER A 80 -11.85 -25.22 7.02
N ASN A 81 -11.71 -26.45 7.51
CA ASN A 81 -12.85 -27.29 7.85
C ASN A 81 -13.54 -26.91 9.18
N CYS A 82 -12.95 -26.04 9.99
CA CYS A 82 -13.52 -25.59 11.26
C CYS A 82 -14.62 -24.57 11.05
N ARG A 83 -15.70 -24.69 11.83
CA ARG A 83 -16.72 -23.64 11.91
C ARG A 83 -16.21 -22.45 12.70
N ARG A 84 -16.74 -21.27 12.40
CA ARG A 84 -16.31 -19.99 13.01
C ARG A 84 -16.36 -20.03 14.55
N ASN A 85 -17.37 -20.68 15.10
CA ASN A 85 -17.63 -20.73 16.54
C ASN A 85 -17.33 -22.10 17.17
N ASP A 86 -16.44 -22.89 16.56
CA ASP A 86 -16.11 -24.22 17.08
C ASP A 86 -14.97 -24.14 18.12
N PRO A 87 -15.25 -24.41 19.41
CA PRO A 87 -14.23 -24.37 20.47
C PRO A 87 -13.21 -25.53 20.37
N THR A 88 -13.43 -26.52 19.48
CA THR A 88 -12.53 -27.69 19.31
C THR A 88 -11.49 -27.52 18.19
N ALA A 89 -11.16 -26.27 17.84
CA ALA A 89 -10.31 -25.84 16.72
C ALA A 89 -8.87 -26.42 16.65
N VAL A 90 -8.48 -27.30 17.57
CA VAL A 90 -7.15 -27.92 17.67
C VAL A 90 -6.76 -28.74 16.41
N LYS A 91 -7.71 -29.05 15.51
CA LYS A 91 -7.47 -29.82 14.26
C LYS A 91 -8.02 -29.17 12.99
N CYS A 92 -7.96 -27.84 12.87
CA CYS A 92 -8.39 -27.16 11.64
C CYS A 92 -7.47 -27.49 10.46
N ARG A 93 -8.03 -28.10 9.41
CA ARG A 93 -7.34 -28.42 8.16
C ARG A 93 -7.74 -27.44 7.06
N PRO A 94 -6.79 -26.98 6.23
CA PRO A 94 -7.10 -26.12 5.10
C PRO A 94 -7.96 -26.85 4.05
N ARG A 95 -8.81 -26.08 3.37
CA ARG A 95 -9.66 -26.48 2.25
C ARG A 95 -9.22 -25.76 0.97
N ARG A 96 -9.81 -26.14 -0.17
CA ARG A 96 -9.45 -25.59 -1.48
C ARG A 96 -9.89 -24.14 -1.70
N LYS A 97 -10.94 -23.68 -1.01
CA LYS A 97 -11.46 -22.31 -1.20
C LYS A 97 -10.47 -21.28 -0.64
N LYS A 98 -10.00 -20.40 -1.51
CA LYS A 98 -9.05 -19.34 -1.19
C LYS A 98 -9.56 -17.99 -1.69
N PHE A 99 -9.30 -16.95 -0.93
CA PHE A 99 -9.49 -15.57 -1.36
C PHE A 99 -8.13 -14.89 -1.41
N SER A 100 -7.87 -14.17 -2.49
CA SER A 100 -6.77 -13.23 -2.58
C SER A 100 -7.32 -11.86 -2.21
N CYS A 101 -6.66 -11.19 -1.27
CA CYS A 101 -7.05 -9.89 -0.75
C CYS A 101 -5.89 -8.91 -0.92
N LEU A 102 -6.12 -7.83 -1.66
CA LEU A 102 -5.25 -6.66 -1.66
C LEU A 102 -5.85 -5.59 -0.78
N SER A 103 -5.01 -4.98 0.04
CA SER A 103 -5.42 -3.88 0.90
C SER A 103 -4.35 -2.83 1.01
N CYS A 104 -4.79 -1.58 1.07
CA CYS A 104 -3.94 -0.41 1.21
C CYS A 104 -4.56 0.55 2.21
N PHE A 105 -3.74 1.06 3.11
CA PHE A 105 -4.15 1.96 4.17
C PHE A 105 -3.19 3.14 4.21
N LEU A 106 -3.74 4.34 4.42
CA LEU A 106 -2.98 5.50 4.82
C LEU A 106 -3.34 5.77 6.29
N PHE A 107 -2.36 5.63 7.17
CA PHE A 107 -2.49 5.93 8.60
C PHE A 107 -1.94 7.33 8.90
N GLU A 108 -2.57 8.03 9.83
CA GLU A 108 -2.01 9.25 10.40
C GLU A 108 -0.80 8.91 11.29
N TYR A 109 0.27 9.72 11.22
CA TYR A 109 1.54 9.43 11.90
C TYR A 109 1.41 9.23 13.41
N TYR A 110 0.73 10.14 14.11
CA TYR A 110 0.77 10.17 15.57
C TYR A 110 -0.31 9.31 16.21
N SER A 111 -1.52 9.32 15.64
CA SER A 111 -2.66 8.58 16.19
C SER A 111 -2.75 7.15 15.65
N HIS A 112 -2.05 6.86 14.54
CA HIS A 112 -2.22 5.65 13.76
C HIS A 112 -3.69 5.41 13.33
N ASN A 113 -4.51 6.46 13.24
CA ASN A 113 -5.87 6.38 12.72
C ASN A 113 -5.88 6.21 11.21
N VAL A 114 -6.89 5.53 10.68
CA VAL A 114 -7.02 5.31 9.24
C VAL A 114 -7.57 6.57 8.58
N VAL A 115 -6.76 7.26 7.78
CA VAL A 115 -7.14 8.41 6.97
C VAL A 115 -7.86 7.95 5.70
N SER A 116 -7.34 6.90 5.07
CA SER A 116 -7.89 6.35 3.84
C SER A 116 -7.61 4.86 3.77
N LYS A 117 -8.53 4.11 3.15
CA LYS A 117 -8.36 2.67 2.95
C LYS A 117 -8.99 2.19 1.65
N PHE A 118 -8.39 1.13 1.11
CA PHE A 118 -8.96 0.28 0.09
C PHE A 118 -8.75 -1.17 0.52
N ILE A 119 -9.82 -1.96 0.50
CA ILE A 119 -9.76 -3.39 0.80
C ILE A 119 -10.60 -4.10 -0.26
N HIS A 120 -9.97 -5.03 -0.97
CA HIS A 120 -10.68 -5.86 -1.92
C HIS A 120 -10.22 -7.29 -1.81
N CYS A 121 -11.19 -8.20 -1.69
CA CYS A 121 -10.98 -9.64 -1.68
C CYS A 121 -11.80 -10.27 -2.80
N ALA A 122 -11.25 -11.27 -3.46
CA ALA A 122 -12.04 -12.10 -4.37
C ALA A 122 -11.52 -13.54 -4.36
N GLN A 123 -12.34 -14.47 -4.83
CA GLN A 123 -12.01 -15.90 -4.86
C GLN A 123 -11.18 -16.22 -6.10
N ASN A 124 -9.95 -16.72 -5.90
CA ASN A 124 -8.99 -17.05 -6.95
C ASN A 124 -8.64 -15.95 -8.00
N PRO A 125 -8.65 -14.63 -7.71
CA PRO A 125 -8.15 -13.65 -8.65
C PRO A 125 -6.63 -13.59 -8.56
N GLY A 126 -5.98 -13.51 -9.72
CA GLY A 126 -4.66 -12.88 -9.80
C GLY A 126 -4.79 -11.40 -9.40
N LEU A 127 -3.70 -10.81 -8.91
CA LEU A 127 -3.66 -9.38 -8.65
C LEU A 127 -3.94 -8.63 -9.96
N THR A 128 -4.94 -7.75 -9.97
CA THR A 128 -5.32 -7.00 -11.16
C THR A 128 -4.74 -5.60 -11.11
N SER A 129 -4.47 -5.01 -12.29
CA SER A 129 -4.04 -3.61 -12.41
C SER A 129 -5.02 -2.65 -11.74
N ASP A 130 -6.31 -2.97 -11.76
CA ASP A 130 -7.36 -2.13 -11.18
C ASP A 130 -7.21 -2.01 -9.66
N TRP A 131 -6.84 -3.10 -9.00
CA TRP A 131 -6.64 -3.09 -7.55
C TRP A 131 -5.42 -2.25 -7.17
N GLU A 132 -4.33 -2.34 -7.94
CA GLU A 132 -3.15 -1.48 -7.76
C GLU A 132 -3.47 0.00 -8.00
N ILE A 133 -4.29 0.30 -9.01
CA ILE A 133 -4.76 1.67 -9.25
C ILE A 133 -5.52 2.20 -8.04
N GLN A 134 -6.39 1.41 -7.40
CA GLN A 134 -7.10 1.84 -6.19
C GLN A 134 -6.16 2.04 -5.00
N CYS A 135 -5.17 1.16 -4.84
CA CYS A 135 -4.13 1.32 -3.83
C CYS A 135 -3.34 2.61 -3.98
N ARG A 136 -2.95 2.97 -5.20
CA ARG A 136 -2.30 4.25 -5.49
C ARG A 136 -3.18 5.45 -5.13
N ARG A 137 -4.49 5.39 -5.39
CA ARG A 137 -5.43 6.45 -4.99
C ARG A 137 -5.53 6.63 -3.47
N VAL A 138 -5.39 5.53 -2.70
CA VAL A 138 -5.29 5.62 -1.24
C VAL A 138 -4.04 6.36 -0.83
N ASN A 139 -2.90 6.04 -1.46
CA ASN A 139 -1.64 6.71 -1.21
C ASN A 139 -1.76 8.20 -1.51
N GLU A 140 -2.36 8.61 -2.63
CA GLU A 140 -2.44 10.03 -3.05
C GLU A 140 -3.40 10.89 -2.22
N LYS A 141 -4.23 10.31 -1.35
CA LYS A 141 -5.20 11.07 -0.56
C LYS A 141 -4.46 11.96 0.46
N ALA A 142 -4.75 13.26 0.41
CA ALA A 142 -4.28 14.19 1.43
C ALA A 142 -4.97 13.89 2.78
N PRO A 143 -4.28 14.05 3.92
CA PRO A 143 -4.93 14.03 5.21
C PRO A 143 -5.87 15.24 5.26
N GLU A 144 -7.13 15.00 5.63
CA GLU A 144 -8.11 16.04 5.83
C GLU A 144 -7.54 17.03 6.85
N GLN A 145 -7.47 18.31 6.47
CA GLN A 145 -6.67 19.33 7.16
C GLN A 145 -6.85 19.30 8.68
N LEU A 146 -5.73 19.23 9.41
CA LEU A 146 -5.68 19.50 10.86
C LEU A 146 -6.39 20.83 11.16
N PRO A 147 -7.31 20.90 12.14
CA PRO A 147 -7.92 22.16 12.54
C PRO A 147 -6.85 23.02 13.21
N GLY A 148 -6.22 23.92 12.45
CA GLY A 148 -5.21 24.84 12.97
C GLY A 148 -4.11 25.32 12.00
N GLY A 149 -4.19 25.04 10.69
CA GLY A 149 -3.18 25.49 9.73
C GLY A 149 -3.39 26.91 9.21
N TYR A 150 -2.54 27.83 9.66
CA TYR A 150 -2.31 29.15 9.04
C TYR A 150 -2.01 29.00 7.54
N SER A 151 -2.75 29.74 6.71
CA SER A 151 -2.50 29.83 5.28
C SER A 151 -1.19 30.58 5.02
N VAL A 152 -0.11 29.86 4.71
CA VAL A 152 1.06 30.47 4.06
C VAL A 152 0.67 30.73 2.61
N MET A 153 0.21 31.95 2.33
CA MET A 153 0.11 32.46 0.96
C MET A 153 1.51 32.48 0.35
N LEU A 154 1.82 31.51 -0.51
CA LEU A 154 2.95 31.62 -1.43
C LEU A 154 2.65 32.76 -2.41
N ARG A 155 3.14 33.96 -2.05
CA ARG A 155 3.11 35.12 -2.94
C ARG A 155 4.02 34.80 -4.13
N SER A 156 3.41 34.52 -5.27
CA SER A 156 4.11 34.28 -6.53
C SER A 156 4.92 35.53 -6.91
N SER A 157 6.25 35.41 -6.91
CA SER A 157 7.21 36.45 -7.30
C SER A 157 7.21 36.66 -8.82
N SER A 158 6.07 37.04 -9.40
CA SER A 158 5.95 37.27 -10.86
C SER A 158 5.59 38.71 -11.26
N GLU A 159 5.66 39.68 -10.33
CA GLU A 159 5.51 41.11 -10.64
C GLU A 159 6.75 41.93 -10.23
N LEU A 160 7.88 41.64 -10.86
CA LEU A 160 8.91 42.64 -11.14
C LEU A 160 8.96 42.88 -12.65
N ARG A 161 7.94 43.54 -13.19
CA ARG A 161 8.01 44.19 -14.51
C ARG A 161 8.04 45.70 -14.30
N ARG A 162 9.17 46.29 -14.71
CA ARG A 162 9.34 47.73 -14.95
C ARG A 162 8.20 48.28 -15.82
N PRO A 163 7.94 49.59 -15.70
CA PRO A 163 7.88 50.39 -16.91
C PRO A 163 8.90 51.54 -16.85
N SER A 164 9.77 51.57 -17.85
CA SER A 164 10.37 52.80 -18.38
C SER A 164 9.30 53.59 -19.12
N GLY A 165 9.24 54.91 -18.96
CA GLY A 165 8.50 55.78 -19.88
C GLY A 165 7.93 57.04 -19.26
N THR A 166 8.76 58.08 -19.19
CA THR A 166 8.48 59.49 -19.52
C THR A 166 7.02 59.95 -19.57
N LYS A 167 6.68 60.95 -18.74
CA LYS A 167 5.95 62.14 -19.17
C LYS A 167 6.28 63.35 -18.31
N GLU A 168 6.89 64.31 -18.99
CA GLU A 168 7.22 65.67 -18.60
C GLU A 168 5.95 66.43 -18.17
N GLN A 169 5.92 66.93 -16.94
CA GLN A 169 4.96 67.95 -16.50
C GLN A 169 5.73 69.25 -16.23
N ARG A 170 5.73 70.10 -17.25
CA ARG A 170 6.02 71.53 -17.15
C ARG A 170 4.66 72.22 -17.13
N ASN A 171 4.33 72.92 -16.05
CA ASN A 171 3.49 74.12 -16.04
C ASN A 171 3.51 74.73 -14.63
N LEU A 172 4.42 75.68 -14.45
CA LEU A 172 4.30 76.77 -13.47
C LEU A 172 4.59 78.07 -14.24
N GLU A 173 3.53 78.70 -14.71
CA GLU A 173 3.45 80.14 -15.00
C GLU A 173 2.14 80.59 -14.34
N ALA A 174 2.24 81.33 -13.24
CA ALA A 174 2.15 82.79 -13.21
C ALA A 174 0.70 83.26 -13.18
N GLN A 175 0.22 83.59 -11.98
CA GLN A 175 -0.71 84.69 -11.69
C GLN A 175 -0.58 85.07 -10.22
#